data_AF-L1NNV0-F1
#
_entry.id   AF-L1NNV0-F1
#
_cell.length_a   1.000
_cell.length_b   1.000
_cell.length_c   1.000
_cell.angle_alpha   90.00
_cell.angle_beta   90.00
_cell.angle_gamma   90.00
#
_symmetry.space_group_name_H-M   'P 1'
#
loop_
_entity.id
_entity.type
_entity.pdbx_description
1 polymer ?
#
loop_
_entity_poly.entity_id
_entity_poly.type
_entity_poly.pdbx_seq_one_letter_code
_entity_poly.pdbx_strand_id
1 'polypeptide(L)'
;MNEAKQLQEDLGVNTVVKLKYPVRLATGQMLDQVTVRRLCVGDLRAVSHLTNEAEQELALFARMTGMIPEDLDCLDLVDWKQLQETFRRFTESDQNK
;
A
#
# COMPACT_ATOMS: atom_id res chain seq x y z
N MET A 1 -5.19 -3.48 -20.46
CA MET A 1 -4.01 -3.34 -19.56
C MET A 1 -2.82 -2.94 -20.43
N ASN A 2 -2.00 -1.98 -19.99
CA ASN A 2 -0.89 -1.45 -20.80
C ASN A 2 0.42 -2.17 -20.45
N GLU A 3 1.33 -2.35 -21.41
CA GLU A 3 2.60 -3.11 -21.28
C GLU A 3 3.44 -2.69 -20.06
N ALA A 4 3.39 -1.41 -19.69
CA ALA A 4 4.10 -0.89 -18.53
C ALA A 4 3.61 -1.48 -17.17
N LYS A 5 2.32 -1.83 -17.04
CA LYS A 5 1.80 -2.50 -15.83
C LYS A 5 2.27 -3.95 -15.77
N GLN A 6 2.27 -4.63 -16.91
CA GLN A 6 2.70 -6.03 -17.02
C GLN A 6 4.20 -6.19 -16.71
N LEU A 7 5.04 -5.25 -17.17
CA LEU A 7 6.48 -5.26 -16.91
C LEU A 7 6.82 -5.00 -15.42
N GLN A 8 6.03 -4.17 -14.73
CA GLN A 8 6.20 -3.93 -13.29
C GLN A 8 5.79 -5.15 -12.44
N GLU A 9 4.78 -5.89 -12.90
CA GLU A 9 4.38 -7.17 -12.30
C GLU A 9 5.47 -8.25 -12.51
N ASP A 10 6.02 -8.37 -13.73
CA ASP A 10 7.04 -9.38 -14.09
C ASP A 10 8.41 -9.15 -13.42
N LEU A 11 8.75 -7.92 -13.05
CA LEU A 11 9.99 -7.59 -12.35
C LEU A 11 9.94 -7.86 -10.83
N GLY A 12 8.84 -8.42 -10.30
CA GLY A 12 8.66 -8.66 -8.87
C GLY A 12 8.62 -7.39 -8.02
N VAL A 13 8.26 -6.25 -8.63
CA VAL A 13 8.27 -4.93 -8.00
C VAL A 13 7.03 -4.70 -7.13
N ASN A 14 5.95 -5.43 -7.42
CA ASN A 14 4.66 -5.30 -6.77
C ASN A 14 4.23 -6.62 -6.10
N THR A 15 3.74 -6.54 -4.87
CA THR A 15 3.11 -7.65 -4.13
C THR A 15 1.60 -7.45 -4.10
N VAL A 16 0.82 -8.51 -4.25
CA VAL A 16 -0.64 -8.46 -4.09
C VAL A 16 -1.02 -8.94 -2.68
N VAL A 17 -1.78 -8.11 -1.98
CA VAL A 17 -2.33 -8.39 -0.65
C VAL A 17 -3.83 -8.60 -0.78
N LYS A 18 -4.33 -9.81 -0.50
CA LYS A 18 -5.77 -10.09 -0.55
C LYS A 18 -6.44 -9.68 0.75
N LEU A 19 -7.50 -8.87 0.65
CA LEU A 19 -8.26 -8.40 1.78
C LEU A 19 -9.12 -9.52 2.36
N LYS A 20 -9.13 -9.65 3.68
CA LYS A 20 -10.00 -10.57 4.41
C LYS A 20 -11.42 -10.04 4.49
N TYR A 21 -11.58 -8.72 4.54
CA TYR A 21 -12.85 -8.03 4.57
C TYR A 21 -12.93 -7.09 3.36
N PRO A 22 -13.40 -7.57 2.20
CA PRO A 22 -13.56 -6.74 1.02
C PRO A 22 -14.45 -5.53 1.30
N VAL A 23 -14.04 -4.36 0.81
CA VAL A 23 -14.73 -3.09 1.06
C VAL A 23 -15.33 -2.54 -0.23
N ARG A 24 -16.44 -1.81 -0.10
CA ARG A 24 -17.04 -1.12 -1.24
C ARG A 24 -16.52 0.31 -1.28
N LEU A 25 -15.76 0.65 -2.32
CA LEU A 25 -15.23 1.98 -2.52
C LEU A 25 -16.34 2.98 -2.86
N ALA A 26 -16.05 4.28 -2.73
CA ALA A 26 -16.97 5.35 -3.11
C ALA A 26 -17.37 5.29 -4.60
N THR A 27 -16.50 4.73 -5.44
CA THR A 27 -16.76 4.46 -6.88
C THR A 27 -17.81 3.36 -7.11
N GLY A 28 -18.19 2.63 -6.05
CA GLY A 28 -19.05 1.46 -6.10
C GLY A 28 -18.35 0.16 -6.45
N GLN A 29 -17.04 0.19 -6.71
CA GLN A 29 -16.24 -1.01 -6.93
C GLN A 29 -15.98 -1.76 -5.62
N MET A 30 -16.01 -3.08 -5.66
CA MET A 30 -15.58 -3.92 -4.55
C MET A 30 -14.06 -4.07 -4.63
N LEU A 31 -13.38 -3.68 -3.56
CA LEU A 31 -11.95 -3.91 -3.37
C LEU A 31 -11.77 -5.19 -2.58
N ASP A 32 -11.21 -6.21 -3.21
CA ASP A 32 -10.91 -7.53 -2.63
C ASP A 32 -9.41 -7.79 -2.48
N GLN A 33 -8.58 -7.00 -3.14
CA GLN A 33 -7.12 -7.07 -3.05
C GLN A 33 -6.49 -5.70 -3.31
N VAL A 34 -5.31 -5.49 -2.74
CA VAL A 34 -4.52 -4.28 -2.88
C VAL A 34 -3.15 -4.66 -3.44
N THR A 35 -2.74 -3.98 -4.49
CA THR A 35 -1.38 -4.09 -5.02
C THR A 35 -0.49 -3.10 -4.28
N VAL A 36 0.62 -3.59 -3.72
CA VAL A 36 1.60 -2.77 -3.00
C VAL A 36 2.94 -2.79 -3.71
N ARG A 37 3.64 -1.65 -3.73
CA ARG A 37 5.02 -1.55 -4.23
C ARG A 37 5.99 -1.22 -3.10
N ARG A 38 7.28 -1.49 -3.31
CA ARG A 38 8.32 -0.97 -2.41
C ARG A 38 8.39 0.56 -2.48
N LEU A 39 8.51 1.20 -1.32
CA LEU A 39 8.64 2.65 -1.20
C LEU A 39 10.11 3.08 -1.30
N CYS A 40 10.35 4.28 -1.82
CA CYS A 40 11.68 4.88 -1.88
C CYS A 40 11.78 6.09 -0.93
N VAL A 41 12.99 6.60 -0.72
CA VAL A 41 13.21 7.81 0.12
C VAL A 41 12.44 9.03 -0.44
N GLY A 42 12.19 9.07 -1.76
CA GLY A 42 11.34 10.08 -2.38
C GLY A 42 9.89 10.06 -1.85
N ASP A 43 9.37 8.88 -1.53
CA ASP A 43 8.04 8.74 -0.93
C ASP A 43 8.00 9.26 0.51
N LEU A 44 9.04 8.97 1.31
CA LEU A 44 9.18 9.52 2.66
C LEU A 44 9.26 11.05 2.65
N ARG A 45 10.06 11.62 1.75
CA ARG A 45 10.15 13.08 1.58
C ARG A 45 8.82 13.70 1.14
N ALA A 46 8.04 13.00 0.31
CA ALA A 46 6.76 13.52 -0.15
C ALA A 46 5.76 13.74 0.99
N VAL A 47 5.83 12.92 2.05
CA VAL A 47 4.91 13.00 3.21
C VAL A 47 5.50 13.72 4.43
N SER A 48 6.80 14.06 4.42
CA SER A 48 7.50 14.60 5.59
C SER A 48 7.04 15.99 6.03
N HIS A 49 6.21 16.66 5.24
CA HIS A 49 5.62 17.96 5.60
C HIS A 49 4.40 17.82 6.51
N LEU A 50 3.83 16.62 6.62
CA LEU A 50 2.72 16.31 7.51
C LEU A 50 3.24 16.22 8.95
N THR A 51 2.59 16.91 9.87
CA THR A 51 3.01 16.97 11.28
C THR A 51 2.36 15.92 12.16
N ASN A 52 1.22 15.37 11.71
CA ASN A 52 0.51 14.31 12.39
C ASN A 52 1.04 12.96 11.90
N GLU A 53 1.54 12.14 12.82
CA GLU A 53 2.13 10.83 12.51
C GLU A 53 1.11 9.88 11.84
N ALA A 54 -0.14 9.88 12.29
CA ALA A 54 -1.19 9.03 11.72
C ALA A 54 -1.53 9.45 10.28
N GLU A 55 -1.60 10.76 10.01
CA GLU A 55 -1.82 11.28 8.65
C GLU A 55 -0.61 11.01 7.75
N GLN A 56 0.60 11.14 8.30
CA GLN A 56 1.84 10.84 7.59
C GLN A 56 1.92 9.36 7.20
N GLU A 57 1.59 8.45 8.11
CA GLU A 57 1.52 7.01 7.83
C GLU A 57 0.47 6.73 6.75
N LEU A 58 -0.75 7.23 6.91
CA LEU A 58 -1.82 7.01 5.93
C LEU A 58 -1.44 7.52 4.54
N ALA A 59 -0.85 8.71 4.44
CA ALA A 59 -0.35 9.27 3.19
C ALA A 59 0.81 8.45 2.59
N LEU A 60 1.68 7.88 3.43
CA LEU A 60 2.77 7.02 2.98
C LEU A 60 2.22 5.71 2.39
N PHE A 61 1.20 5.14 3.03
CA PHE A 61 0.54 3.91 2.58
C PHE A 61 -0.30 4.14 1.32
N ALA A 62 -0.94 5.29 1.17
CA ALA A 62 -1.59 5.71 -0.08
C ALA A 62 -0.60 5.67 -1.26
N ARG A 63 0.63 6.14 -1.05
CA ARG A 63 1.70 6.06 -2.07
C ARG A 63 2.19 4.63 -2.33
N MET A 64 2.12 3.75 -1.32
CA MET A 64 2.50 2.34 -1.42
C MET A 64 1.51 1.52 -2.22
N THR A 65 0.21 1.79 -2.04
CA THR A 65 -0.90 1.07 -2.67
C THR A 65 -1.36 1.71 -3.99
N GLY A 66 -1.06 3.00 -4.18
CA GLY A 66 -1.61 3.80 -5.27
C GLY A 66 -3.07 4.21 -5.06
N MET A 67 -3.60 4.03 -3.85
CA MET A 67 -4.95 4.44 -3.45
C MET A 67 -4.93 5.86 -2.86
N ILE A 68 -6.10 6.48 -2.72
CA ILE A 68 -6.26 7.71 -1.96
C ILE A 68 -6.47 7.41 -0.46
N PRO A 69 -6.12 8.31 0.47
CA PRO A 69 -6.32 8.11 1.90
C PRO A 69 -7.75 7.72 2.28
N GLU A 70 -8.76 8.32 1.64
CA GLU A 70 -10.18 8.09 1.93
C GLU A 70 -10.62 6.65 1.59
N ASP A 71 -10.01 6.03 0.58
CA ASP A 71 -10.26 4.63 0.26
C ASP A 71 -9.57 3.69 1.27
N LEU A 72 -8.46 4.12 1.86
CA LEU A 72 -7.77 3.37 2.92
C LEU A 72 -8.53 3.44 4.26
N ASP A 73 -9.19 4.56 4.55
CA ASP A 73 -10.06 4.72 5.73
C ASP A 73 -11.20 3.71 5.76
N CYS A 74 -11.60 3.20 4.59
CA CYS A 74 -12.65 2.20 4.48
C CYS A 74 -12.19 0.79 4.86
N LEU A 75 -10.88 0.53 4.96
CA LEU A 75 -10.34 -0.81 5.22
C LEU A 75 -10.65 -1.27 6.64
N ASP A 76 -10.91 -2.57 6.78
CA ASP A 76 -10.96 -3.19 8.09
C ASP A 76 -9.57 -3.15 8.77
N LEU A 77 -9.54 -3.01 10.09
CA LEU A 77 -8.30 -2.93 10.86
C LEU A 77 -7.41 -4.17 10.71
N VAL A 78 -7.99 -5.35 10.45
CA VAL A 78 -7.23 -6.58 10.18
C VAL A 78 -6.46 -6.45 8.86
N ASP A 79 -7.08 -5.85 7.85
CA ASP A 79 -6.47 -5.65 6.54
C ASP A 79 -5.47 -4.48 6.56
N TRP A 80 -5.76 -3.41 7.30
CA TRP A 80 -4.79 -2.34 7.57
C TRP A 80 -3.52 -2.90 8.22
N LYS A 81 -3.65 -3.74 9.24
CA LYS A 81 -2.52 -4.41 9.89
C LYS A 81 -1.73 -5.27 8.90
N GLN A 82 -2.39 -5.95 7.98
CA GLN A 82 -1.73 -6.77 6.96
C GLN A 82 -0.88 -5.91 6.00
N LEU A 83 -1.36 -4.70 5.64
CA LEU A 83 -0.56 -3.74 4.88
C LEU A 83 0.67 -3.28 5.69
N GLN A 84 0.50 -2.98 6.98
CA GLN A 84 1.61 -2.57 7.85
C GLN A 84 2.68 -3.66 7.98
N GLU A 85 2.26 -4.93 8.14
CA GLU A 85 3.17 -6.08 8.15
C GLU A 85 3.93 -6.23 6.82
N THR A 86 3.25 -5.98 5.70
CA THR A 86 3.86 -6.04 4.37
C THR A 86 4.90 -4.94 4.19
N PHE A 87 4.58 -3.71 4.61
CA PHE A 87 5.52 -2.59 4.64
C PHE A 87 6.77 -2.93 5.48
N ARG A 88 6.56 -3.46 6.69
CA ARG A 88 7.65 -3.87 7.58
C ARG A 88 8.61 -4.87 6.92
N ARG A 89 8.07 -5.89 6.23
CA ARG A 89 8.87 -6.87 5.48
C ARG A 89 9.70 -6.24 4.35
N PHE A 90 9.25 -5.13 3.76
CA PHE A 90 10.04 -4.42 2.76
C PHE A 90 11.18 -3.60 3.34
N THR A 91 11.03 -3.14 4.59
CA THR A 91 12.03 -2.32 5.29
C THR A 91 13.04 -3.12 6.09
N GLU A 92 12.68 -4.33 6.51
CA GLU A 92 13.63 -5.27 7.10
C GLU A 92 14.53 -5.83 6.00
N SER A 93 15.84 -5.62 6.13
CA SER A 93 16.83 -6.35 5.31
C SER A 93 16.61 -7.84 5.54
N ASP A 94 16.51 -8.67 4.49
CA ASP A 94 16.43 -10.13 4.62
C ASP A 94 17.62 -10.66 5.45
N GLN A 95 17.48 -10.73 6.77
CA GLN A 95 18.51 -11.22 7.70
C GLN A 95 18.37 -12.71 8.01
N ASN A 96 17.54 -13.44 7.26
CA ASN A 96 17.49 -14.90 7.35
C ASN A 96 17.82 -15.52 5.99
N LYS A 97 19.10 -15.82 5.81
CA LYS A 97 19.56 -16.94 4.98
C LYS A 97 20.23 -17.96 5.89
#